data_AF-A0A4S4LDB2-F1
#
_entry.id   AF-A0A4S4LDB2-F1
#
_cell.length_a   1.000
_cell.length_b   1.000
_cell.length_c   1.000
_cell.angle_alpha   90.00
_cell.angle_beta   90.00
_cell.angle_gamma   90.00
#
_symmetry.space_group_name_H-M   'P 1'
#
loop_
_entity.id
_entity.type
_entity.pdbx_description
1 polymer ?
#
loop_
_entity_poly.entity_id
_entity_poly.type
_entity_poly.pdbx_seq_one_letter_code
_entity_poly.pdbx_strand_id
1 'polypeptide(L)'
;MGFKGPVDYSLYLVTGRELLPSGAAIKGGVTIVQVREKTTDTGEFLKVARKTKEICHKYSIPVLINDRVDIALAMGADGVHVGQSDMPARVARQLLPPGSIVGVSTNTPVDVTAAIADGADYIGVGPIWNTQTKVNHKTLLGPRGAGVVLNALQGSSMRAVAIGGRGLDGVAVVSAIMASRQPREAARELSNIVRAYTSSSLPVFSGPSTASLKALGIIQAAAGLLAKIREAGPLIHQITNTVVVNQSANVTLALGASPIMATAASEMEDLSKVSGALLINFGTIGDKSGILEAGRWVNARRNPVIFDPVAVGATKYRFETSQELMNAWQASVIKGNPAEIGSGCIVGTSVAVFCAAANLVGENDAEQYLVKGDMFVGAISGILAITVASELAATREDVKGSGTFLPALIDEIYNLTPEKIIDRAQIELHP
;
A
#
# COMPACT_ATOMS: atom_id res chain seq x y z
N MET A 1 31.15 22.46 -16.55
CA MET A 1 31.22 22.20 -15.10
C MET A 1 30.08 21.27 -14.75
N GLY A 2 30.33 20.18 -14.01
CA GLY A 2 29.28 19.25 -13.57
C GLY A 2 28.40 19.87 -12.48
N PHE A 3 27.22 19.29 -12.26
CA PHE A 3 26.31 19.67 -11.17
C PHE A 3 27.05 19.71 -9.81
N LYS A 4 26.89 20.80 -9.06
CA LYS A 4 27.49 20.99 -7.73
C LYS A 4 26.38 21.28 -6.72
N GLY A 5 26.03 20.29 -5.90
CA GLY A 5 25.02 20.41 -4.86
C GLY A 5 24.50 19.05 -4.39
N PRO A 6 23.73 19.00 -3.29
CA PRO A 6 23.02 17.80 -2.89
C PRO A 6 22.02 17.39 -3.97
N VAL A 7 21.92 16.09 -4.26
CA VAL A 7 21.02 15.56 -5.28
C VAL A 7 19.64 15.32 -4.67
N ASP A 8 18.60 15.91 -5.25
CA ASP A 8 17.21 15.68 -4.90
C ASP A 8 16.63 14.54 -5.73
N TYR A 9 16.39 13.40 -5.08
CA TYR A 9 15.88 12.19 -5.71
C TYR A 9 14.34 12.10 -5.74
N SER A 10 13.62 13.12 -5.24
CA SER A 10 12.16 13.10 -5.01
C SER A 10 11.36 12.60 -6.22
N LEU A 11 11.56 13.20 -7.40
CA LEU A 11 10.90 12.77 -8.63
C LEU A 11 11.92 12.51 -9.72
N TYR A 12 12.30 11.24 -9.84
CA TYR A 12 13.29 10.74 -10.77
C TYR A 12 12.62 10.35 -12.09
N LEU A 13 12.90 11.08 -13.16
CA LEU A 13 12.40 10.77 -14.49
C LEU A 13 13.40 9.89 -15.26
N VAL A 14 12.97 8.69 -15.65
CA VAL A 14 13.71 7.83 -16.58
C VAL A 14 13.08 7.99 -17.96
N THR A 15 13.88 8.36 -18.95
CA THR A 15 13.40 8.57 -20.33
C THR A 15 13.34 7.25 -21.11
N GLY A 16 12.66 7.27 -22.26
CA GLY A 16 12.67 6.20 -23.24
C GLY A 16 12.72 6.76 -24.66
N ARG A 17 13.27 5.96 -25.58
CA ARG A 17 13.50 6.12 -27.03
C ARG A 17 13.01 7.40 -27.74
N GLU A 18 11.74 7.78 -27.64
CA GLU A 18 11.11 8.71 -28.60
C GLU A 18 10.90 10.13 -28.10
N LEU A 19 11.12 10.39 -26.81
CA LEU A 19 10.77 11.68 -26.22
C LEU A 19 11.92 12.19 -25.35
N LEU A 20 12.51 13.32 -25.76
CA LEU A 20 13.32 14.12 -24.86
C LEU A 20 12.48 14.50 -23.63
N PRO A 21 13.07 14.66 -22.44
CA PRO A 21 12.31 15.16 -21.31
C PRO A 21 11.74 16.53 -21.68
N SER A 22 10.42 16.65 -21.64
CA SER A 22 9.79 17.94 -21.95
C SER A 22 10.17 18.94 -20.86
N GLY A 23 10.48 20.18 -21.24
CA GLY A 23 10.64 21.26 -20.25
C GLY A 23 9.37 21.46 -19.39
N ALA A 24 8.22 21.00 -19.88
CA ALA A 24 6.97 20.95 -19.14
C ALA A 24 7.01 19.99 -17.94
N ALA A 25 7.58 18.79 -18.09
CA ALA A 25 7.76 17.84 -17.00
C ALA A 25 8.70 18.38 -15.91
N ILE A 26 9.80 19.03 -16.31
CA ILE A 26 10.74 19.68 -15.37
C ILE A 26 10.04 20.76 -14.56
N LYS A 27 9.27 21.64 -15.22
CA LYS A 27 8.42 22.64 -14.54
C LYS A 27 7.29 22.04 -13.69
N GLY A 28 7.01 20.75 -13.85
CA GLY A 28 6.06 20.01 -13.02
C GLY A 28 6.67 19.50 -11.72
N GLY A 29 8.00 19.50 -11.55
CA GLY A 29 8.66 19.09 -10.32
C GLY A 29 9.58 17.87 -10.44
N VAL A 30 10.01 17.51 -11.65
CA VAL A 30 11.09 16.52 -11.85
C VAL A 30 12.40 17.07 -11.30
N THR A 31 13.10 16.28 -10.49
CA THR A 31 14.29 16.71 -9.74
C THR A 31 15.59 16.07 -10.26
N ILE A 32 15.48 14.98 -11.01
CA ILE A 32 16.61 14.30 -11.67
C ILE A 32 16.13 13.58 -12.94
N VAL A 33 16.98 13.53 -13.96
CA VAL A 33 16.67 12.84 -15.23
C VAL A 33 17.73 11.79 -15.57
N GLN A 34 17.29 10.61 -15.97
CA GLN A 34 18.14 9.57 -16.55
C GLN A 34 17.81 9.35 -18.02
N VAL A 35 18.84 9.41 -18.87
CA VAL A 35 18.73 9.06 -20.27
C VAL A 35 18.95 7.57 -20.44
N ARG A 36 17.91 6.86 -20.89
CA ARG A 36 17.94 5.41 -21.08
C ARG A 36 17.65 5.04 -22.53
N GLU A 37 18.68 4.54 -23.18
CA GLU A 37 18.66 4.12 -24.58
C GLU A 37 19.42 2.80 -24.74
N LYS A 38 18.81 1.81 -25.41
CA LYS A 38 19.32 0.42 -25.48
C LYS A 38 19.58 -0.09 -26.88
N THR A 39 19.10 0.61 -27.91
CA THR A 39 18.99 0.04 -29.27
C THR A 39 19.56 0.90 -30.37
N THR A 40 19.79 2.19 -30.12
CA THR A 40 20.37 3.10 -31.13
C THR A 40 21.89 3.11 -31.11
N ASP A 41 22.43 3.56 -32.23
CA ASP A 41 23.86 3.78 -32.40
C ASP A 41 24.37 4.85 -31.44
N THR A 42 25.60 4.65 -30.97
CA THR A 42 26.34 5.53 -30.06
C THR A 42 26.27 7.00 -30.48
N GLY A 43 26.36 7.30 -31.77
CA GLY A 43 26.32 8.68 -32.29
C GLY A 43 24.97 9.38 -32.09
N GLU A 44 23.86 8.66 -32.32
CA GLU A 44 22.51 9.19 -32.09
C GLU A 44 22.23 9.33 -30.59
N PHE A 45 22.65 8.34 -29.79
CA PHE A 45 22.51 8.42 -28.33
C PHE A 45 23.23 9.66 -27.77
N LEU A 46 24.45 9.96 -28.23
CA LEU A 46 25.17 11.18 -27.83
C LEU A 46 24.40 12.47 -28.16
N LYS A 47 23.75 12.53 -29.33
CA LYS A 47 22.96 13.72 -29.72
C LYS A 47 21.77 13.91 -28.79
N VAL A 48 21.02 12.85 -28.52
CA VAL A 48 19.85 12.87 -27.63
C VAL A 48 20.26 13.24 -26.20
N ALA A 49 21.33 12.64 -25.71
CA ALA A 49 21.82 12.87 -24.36
C ALA A 49 22.33 14.31 -24.16
N ARG A 50 23.07 14.88 -25.14
CA ARG A 50 23.49 16.29 -25.11
C ARG A 50 22.29 17.25 -25.07
N LYS A 51 21.30 17.05 -25.94
CA LYS A 51 20.06 17.86 -25.94
C LYS A 51 19.32 17.77 -24.60
N THR A 52 19.27 16.58 -24.02
CA THR A 52 18.65 16.36 -22.70
C THR A 52 19.37 17.17 -21.62
N LYS A 53 20.71 17.10 -21.60
CA LYS A 53 21.53 17.87 -20.68
C LYS A 53 21.30 19.38 -20.80
N GLU A 54 21.27 19.90 -22.03
CA GLU A 54 20.99 21.32 -22.28
C GLU A 54 19.63 21.76 -21.74
N ILE A 55 18.60 20.92 -21.87
CA ILE A 55 17.26 21.21 -21.35
C ILE A 55 17.27 21.19 -19.80
N CYS A 56 17.85 20.16 -19.19
CA CYS A 56 17.86 19.96 -17.74
C CYS A 56 18.71 20.99 -16.99
N HIS A 57 19.90 21.34 -17.52
CA HIS A 57 20.81 22.29 -16.88
C HIS A 57 20.25 23.72 -16.84
N LYS A 58 19.34 24.09 -17.76
CA LYS A 58 18.60 25.36 -17.68
C LYS A 58 17.78 25.51 -16.38
N TYR A 59 17.46 24.39 -15.74
CA TYR A 59 16.70 24.32 -14.50
C TYR A 59 17.51 23.71 -13.35
N SER A 60 18.84 23.61 -13.50
CA SER A 60 19.73 23.00 -12.51
C SER A 60 19.33 21.56 -12.15
N ILE A 61 18.84 20.78 -13.12
CA ILE A 61 18.49 19.37 -12.93
C ILE A 61 19.65 18.47 -13.40
N PRO A 62 20.18 17.56 -12.57
CA PRO A 62 21.24 16.64 -12.96
C PRO A 62 20.75 15.61 -13.99
N VAL A 63 21.66 15.21 -14.89
CA VAL A 63 21.42 14.21 -15.93
C VAL A 63 22.35 13.02 -15.78
N LEU A 64 21.76 11.83 -15.63
CA LEU A 64 22.45 10.54 -15.55
C LEU A 64 22.31 9.76 -16.86
N ILE A 65 23.30 8.94 -17.16
CA ILE A 65 23.27 7.99 -18.30
C ILE A 65 23.11 6.56 -17.80
N ASN A 66 22.15 5.84 -18.38
CA ASN A 66 21.91 4.43 -18.10
C ASN A 66 22.98 3.55 -18.78
N ASP A 67 23.63 2.67 -18.01
CA ASP A 67 24.56 1.58 -18.38
C ASP A 67 25.87 2.02 -19.08
N ARG A 68 25.85 3.08 -19.90
CA ARG A 68 26.93 3.50 -20.82
C ARG A 68 27.84 4.58 -20.23
N VAL A 69 28.87 4.17 -19.50
CA VAL A 69 29.89 5.06 -18.90
C VAL A 69 30.67 5.87 -19.96
N ASP A 70 30.94 5.27 -21.11
CA ASP A 70 31.58 5.91 -22.26
C ASP A 70 30.79 7.12 -22.78
N ILE A 71 29.46 6.97 -22.90
CA ILE A 71 28.56 8.06 -23.28
C ILE A 71 28.56 9.18 -22.24
N ALA A 72 28.50 8.81 -20.96
CA ALA A 72 28.52 9.76 -19.84
C ALA A 72 29.80 10.63 -19.88
N LEU A 73 30.96 10.02 -20.10
CA LEU A 73 32.23 10.72 -20.27
C LEU A 73 32.23 11.63 -21.49
N ALA A 74 31.81 11.11 -22.65
CA ALA A 74 31.85 11.84 -23.92
C ALA A 74 30.92 13.07 -23.98
N MET A 75 29.90 13.14 -23.12
CA MET A 75 29.02 14.31 -22.98
C MET A 75 29.23 15.11 -21.68
N GLY A 76 30.12 14.63 -20.82
CA GLY A 76 30.33 15.14 -19.45
C GLY A 76 29.04 15.13 -18.62
N ALA A 77 28.29 14.03 -18.63
CA ALA A 77 27.07 13.86 -17.82
C ALA A 77 27.37 14.03 -16.32
N ASP A 78 26.32 14.27 -15.53
CA ASP A 78 26.47 14.45 -14.08
C ASP A 78 26.69 13.11 -13.37
N GLY A 79 26.41 11.99 -14.04
CA GLY A 79 26.68 10.67 -13.53
C GLY A 79 26.11 9.53 -14.38
N VAL A 80 26.08 8.34 -13.79
CA VAL A 80 25.58 7.12 -14.40
C VAL A 80 24.66 6.35 -13.46
N HIS A 81 23.87 5.45 -14.03
CA HIS A 81 23.19 4.40 -13.29
C HIS A 81 23.48 3.07 -13.99
N VAL A 82 23.96 2.08 -13.24
CA VAL A 82 24.37 0.78 -13.77
C VAL A 82 23.49 -0.34 -13.20
N GLY A 83 23.20 -1.33 -14.04
CA GLY A 83 22.57 -2.58 -13.66
C GLY A 83 23.58 -3.63 -13.17
N GLN A 84 23.03 -4.72 -12.62
CA GLN A 84 23.82 -5.83 -12.06
C GLN A 84 24.67 -6.59 -13.09
N SER A 85 24.34 -6.50 -14.37
CA SER A 85 25.06 -7.14 -15.48
C SER A 85 26.00 -6.19 -16.23
N ASP A 86 26.04 -4.92 -15.83
CA ASP A 86 26.77 -3.88 -16.56
C ASP A 86 28.16 -3.70 -15.94
N MET A 87 28.83 -2.59 -16.27
CA MET A 87 30.11 -2.25 -15.64
C MET A 87 29.96 -2.18 -14.11
N PRO A 88 30.82 -2.85 -13.32
CA PRO A 88 30.75 -2.77 -11.87
C PRO A 88 30.86 -1.32 -11.38
N ALA A 89 30.09 -0.96 -10.36
CA ALA A 89 30.00 0.41 -9.88
C ALA A 89 31.35 0.96 -9.41
N ARG A 90 32.17 0.10 -8.77
CA ARG A 90 33.56 0.46 -8.41
C ARG A 90 34.42 0.86 -9.61
N VAL A 91 34.22 0.22 -10.78
CA VAL A 91 34.99 0.52 -12.01
C VAL A 91 34.45 1.80 -12.64
N ALA A 92 33.13 1.97 -12.70
CA ALA A 92 32.52 3.22 -13.16
C ALA A 92 33.01 4.42 -12.32
N ARG A 93 33.11 4.26 -11.00
CA ARG A 93 33.65 5.25 -10.07
C ARG A 93 35.10 5.64 -10.37
N GLN A 94 35.93 4.68 -10.78
CA GLN A 94 37.34 4.94 -11.14
C GLN A 94 37.49 5.71 -12.46
N LEU A 95 36.59 5.48 -13.41
CA LEU A 95 36.64 6.12 -14.73
C LEU A 95 36.01 7.51 -14.74
N LEU A 96 34.97 7.72 -13.93
CA LEU A 96 34.23 8.97 -13.90
C LEU A 96 34.99 10.06 -13.13
N PRO A 97 34.82 11.34 -13.52
CA PRO A 97 35.37 12.45 -12.76
C PRO A 97 34.95 12.41 -11.27
N PRO A 98 35.82 12.85 -10.34
CA PRO A 98 35.44 13.00 -8.95
C PRO A 98 34.17 13.84 -8.78
N GLY A 99 33.22 13.35 -7.99
CA GLY A 99 31.92 13.99 -7.76
C GLY A 99 30.81 13.61 -8.74
N SER A 100 31.07 12.77 -9.75
CA SER A 100 29.99 12.20 -10.57
C SER A 100 29.06 11.32 -9.73
N ILE A 101 27.78 11.29 -10.07
CA ILE A 101 26.77 10.47 -9.38
C ILE A 101 26.82 9.04 -9.93
N VAL A 102 26.82 8.02 -9.07
CA VAL A 102 26.79 6.60 -9.45
C VAL A 102 25.63 5.90 -8.76
N GLY A 103 24.64 5.51 -9.56
CA GLY A 103 23.50 4.72 -9.11
C GLY A 103 23.64 3.24 -9.46
N VAL A 104 23.08 2.37 -8.62
CA VAL A 104 23.07 0.91 -8.87
C VAL A 104 21.65 0.34 -8.76
N SER A 105 21.20 -0.43 -9.74
CA SER A 105 19.94 -1.18 -9.62
C SER A 105 20.09 -2.34 -8.63
N THR A 106 19.24 -2.43 -7.60
CA THR A 106 19.26 -3.49 -6.58
C THR A 106 17.90 -4.20 -6.46
N ASN A 107 17.95 -5.52 -6.25
CA ASN A 107 16.76 -6.38 -6.10
C ASN A 107 16.80 -7.24 -4.84
N THR A 108 17.98 -7.38 -4.23
CA THR A 108 18.20 -8.22 -3.04
C THR A 108 19.02 -7.46 -1.98
N PRO A 109 18.98 -7.87 -0.71
CA PRO A 109 19.87 -7.36 0.33
C PRO A 109 21.37 -7.50 -0.04
N VAL A 110 21.74 -8.55 -0.77
CA VAL A 110 23.13 -8.79 -1.19
C VAL A 110 23.56 -7.71 -2.20
N ASP A 111 22.69 -7.36 -3.15
CA ASP A 111 22.96 -6.29 -4.12
C ASP A 111 23.21 -4.95 -3.41
N VAL A 112 22.49 -4.69 -2.31
CA VAL A 112 22.62 -3.46 -1.50
C VAL A 112 23.98 -3.40 -0.83
N THR A 113 24.39 -4.47 -0.14
CA THR A 113 25.70 -4.54 0.51
C THR A 113 26.84 -4.35 -0.51
N ALA A 114 26.71 -4.97 -1.69
CA ALA A 114 27.68 -4.80 -2.77
C ALA A 114 27.73 -3.35 -3.29
N ALA A 115 26.57 -2.71 -3.49
CA ALA A 115 26.51 -1.31 -3.94
C ALA A 115 27.14 -0.34 -2.93
N ILE A 116 26.95 -0.57 -1.62
CA ILE A 116 27.60 0.19 -0.56
C ILE A 116 29.13 0.01 -0.62
N ALA A 117 29.60 -1.23 -0.71
CA ALA A 117 31.03 -1.53 -0.78
C ALA A 117 31.70 -0.93 -2.03
N ASP A 118 30.99 -0.88 -3.15
CA ASP A 118 31.46 -0.29 -4.41
C ASP A 118 31.43 1.25 -4.43
N GLY A 119 30.91 1.90 -3.39
CA GLY A 119 30.85 3.35 -3.28
C GLY A 119 29.81 4.01 -4.20
N ALA A 120 28.65 3.36 -4.38
CA ALA A 120 27.50 3.98 -5.02
C ALA A 120 26.97 5.16 -4.19
N ASP A 121 26.35 6.14 -4.85
CA ASP A 121 25.71 7.29 -4.18
C ASP A 121 24.23 7.03 -3.86
N TYR A 122 23.58 6.18 -4.66
CA TYR A 122 22.20 5.76 -4.45
C TYR A 122 21.91 4.39 -5.08
N ILE A 123 20.81 3.77 -4.66
CA ILE A 123 20.30 2.55 -5.25
C ILE A 123 18.92 2.72 -5.88
N GLY A 124 18.66 1.99 -6.96
CA GLY A 124 17.35 1.84 -7.60
C GLY A 124 16.71 0.52 -7.22
N VAL A 125 15.69 0.53 -6.37
CA VAL A 125 14.99 -0.67 -5.88
C VAL A 125 13.85 -1.07 -6.82
N GLY A 126 13.84 -2.33 -7.26
CA GLY A 126 12.70 -2.92 -8.01
C GLY A 126 13.11 -3.74 -9.23
N PRO A 127 12.13 -4.38 -9.91
CA PRO A 127 10.82 -3.80 -10.18
C PRO A 127 9.76 -4.09 -9.10
N ILE A 128 8.96 -3.07 -8.77
CA ILE A 128 7.92 -3.13 -7.72
C ILE A 128 6.58 -3.57 -8.30
N TRP A 129 6.17 -2.93 -9.39
CA TRP A 129 5.02 -3.35 -10.20
C TRP A 129 5.47 -3.76 -11.60
N ASN A 130 4.62 -4.54 -12.27
CA ASN A 130 4.91 -4.96 -13.63
C ASN A 130 4.97 -3.72 -14.53
N THR A 131 5.95 -3.67 -15.43
CA THR A 131 6.13 -2.54 -16.35
C THR A 131 6.35 -3.08 -17.74
N GLN A 132 5.70 -2.49 -18.74
CA GLN A 132 6.00 -2.82 -20.14
C GLN A 132 7.38 -2.29 -20.59
N THR A 133 8.03 -1.45 -19.79
CA THR A 133 9.29 -0.76 -20.13
C THR A 133 10.56 -1.63 -19.92
N LYS A 134 10.47 -2.70 -19.12
CA LYS A 134 11.55 -3.67 -18.89
C LYS A 134 11.07 -5.06 -19.28
N VAL A 135 11.38 -5.48 -20.53
CA VAL A 135 10.92 -6.75 -21.13
C VAL A 135 11.59 -7.99 -20.52
N ASN A 136 12.69 -7.82 -19.78
CA ASN A 136 13.40 -8.93 -19.15
C ASN A 136 12.73 -9.33 -17.83
N HIS A 137 12.27 -10.58 -17.80
CA HIS A 137 11.48 -11.25 -16.77
C HIS A 137 12.23 -11.41 -15.43
N LYS A 138 12.54 -10.32 -14.74
CA LYS A 138 12.97 -10.39 -13.34
C LYS A 138 11.76 -10.60 -12.43
N THR A 139 11.95 -11.39 -11.38
CA THR A 139 10.96 -11.60 -10.32
C THR A 139 10.46 -10.25 -9.81
N LEU A 140 9.13 -10.06 -9.81
CA LEU A 140 8.53 -8.84 -9.30
C LEU A 140 8.71 -8.77 -7.79
N LEU A 141 9.24 -7.65 -7.29
CA LEU A 141 9.58 -7.48 -5.89
C LEU A 141 8.35 -7.09 -5.04
N GLY A 142 7.47 -6.25 -5.58
CA GLY A 142 6.35 -5.67 -4.84
C GLY A 142 6.79 -4.69 -3.73
N PRO A 143 5.85 -3.90 -3.16
CA PRO A 143 6.17 -2.97 -2.07
C PRO A 143 6.78 -3.66 -0.83
N ARG A 144 6.39 -4.91 -0.53
CA ARG A 144 6.94 -5.67 0.60
C ARG A 144 8.36 -6.15 0.37
N GLY A 145 8.65 -6.69 -0.81
CA GLY A 145 10.02 -7.06 -1.15
C GLY A 145 10.95 -5.84 -1.15
N ALA A 146 10.45 -4.66 -1.54
CA ALA A 146 11.21 -3.42 -1.41
C ALA A 146 11.57 -3.13 0.04
N GLY A 147 10.65 -3.31 0.98
CA GLY A 147 10.92 -3.18 2.41
C GLY A 147 12.07 -4.09 2.88
N VAL A 148 12.14 -5.33 2.39
CA VAL A 148 13.25 -6.25 2.71
C VAL A 148 14.59 -5.74 2.17
N VAL A 149 14.60 -5.21 0.95
CA VAL A 149 15.81 -4.61 0.34
C VAL A 149 16.23 -3.34 1.10
N LEU A 150 15.28 -2.47 1.45
CA LEU A 150 15.53 -1.22 2.17
C LEU A 150 16.02 -1.46 3.60
N ASN A 151 15.61 -2.55 4.27
CA ASN A 151 16.14 -2.91 5.58
C ASN A 151 17.66 -3.14 5.56
N ALA A 152 18.23 -3.55 4.41
CA ALA A 152 19.68 -3.69 4.26
C ALA A 152 20.43 -2.34 4.23
N LEU A 153 19.72 -1.21 4.13
CA LEU A 153 20.31 0.13 4.22
C LEU A 153 20.38 0.68 5.64
N GLN A 154 19.80 0.00 6.64
CA GLN A 154 19.79 0.50 8.02
C GLN A 154 21.22 0.76 8.50
N GLY A 155 21.49 2.00 8.95
CA GLY A 155 22.82 2.44 9.39
C GLY A 155 23.73 2.99 8.28
N SER A 156 23.28 3.03 7.03
CA SER A 156 23.98 3.66 5.90
C SER A 156 23.41 5.06 5.59
N SER A 157 24.23 5.94 5.00
CA SER A 157 23.79 7.23 4.44
C SER A 157 23.32 7.14 2.97
N MET A 158 23.35 5.93 2.41
CA MET A 158 22.97 5.63 1.03
C MET A 158 21.50 5.97 0.74
N ARG A 159 21.27 6.66 -0.38
CA ARG A 159 19.93 7.03 -0.83
C ARG A 159 19.26 5.90 -1.61
N ALA A 160 17.94 5.79 -1.54
CA ALA A 160 17.17 4.82 -2.28
C ALA A 160 15.99 5.45 -3.01
N VAL A 161 15.94 5.22 -4.32
CA VAL A 161 14.73 5.43 -5.11
C VAL A 161 14.16 4.08 -5.46
N ALA A 162 12.84 3.93 -5.36
CA ALA A 162 12.19 2.79 -5.98
C ALA A 162 11.30 3.27 -7.10
N ILE A 163 10.96 2.32 -7.94
CA ILE A 163 9.78 2.45 -8.79
C ILE A 163 8.57 2.06 -7.92
N GLY A 164 8.35 2.74 -6.78
CA GLY A 164 7.24 2.51 -5.83
C GLY A 164 7.54 1.81 -4.48
N GLY A 165 7.31 2.46 -3.34
CA GLY A 165 7.45 1.80 -2.02
C GLY A 165 7.64 2.77 -0.86
N ARG A 166 7.59 2.27 0.39
CA ARG A 166 7.78 3.07 1.61
C ARG A 166 9.26 3.17 2.00
N GLY A 167 9.69 4.28 2.59
CA GLY A 167 11.06 4.51 3.09
C GLY A 167 12.05 5.02 2.05
N LEU A 168 11.56 5.61 0.96
CA LEU A 168 12.37 6.06 -0.18
C LEU A 168 12.66 7.55 -0.13
N ASP A 169 13.81 7.94 -0.65
CA ASP A 169 14.18 9.33 -0.93
C ASP A 169 13.43 9.90 -2.14
N GLY A 170 12.79 9.04 -2.94
CA GLY A 170 11.92 9.45 -4.04
C GLY A 170 11.46 8.31 -4.93
N VAL A 171 10.76 8.65 -6.00
CA VAL A 171 10.17 7.69 -6.93
C VAL A 171 10.71 7.85 -8.34
N ALA A 172 11.06 6.73 -8.97
CA ALA A 172 11.48 6.68 -10.36
C ALA A 172 10.32 6.30 -11.29
N VAL A 173 10.06 7.12 -12.32
CA VAL A 173 8.94 6.95 -13.25
C VAL A 173 9.37 7.09 -14.70
N VAL A 174 8.68 6.37 -15.60
CA VAL A 174 8.87 6.47 -17.06
C VAL A 174 7.57 6.91 -17.73
N SER A 175 6.65 5.96 -17.97
CA SER A 175 5.47 6.15 -18.81
C SER A 175 4.47 7.16 -18.23
N ALA A 176 4.36 7.24 -16.89
CA ALA A 176 3.45 8.17 -16.22
C ALA A 176 3.67 9.65 -16.64
N ILE A 177 4.91 10.01 -16.98
CA ILE A 177 5.25 11.36 -17.46
C ILE A 177 5.50 11.34 -18.97
N MET A 178 6.31 10.39 -19.46
CA MET A 178 6.76 10.37 -20.85
C MET A 178 5.62 10.08 -21.84
N ALA A 179 4.63 9.25 -21.46
CA ALA A 179 3.48 8.93 -22.31
C ALA A 179 2.27 9.82 -22.05
N SER A 180 2.38 10.81 -21.15
CA SER A 180 1.27 11.70 -20.80
C SER A 180 1.08 12.79 -21.85
N ARG A 181 -0.18 13.08 -22.19
CA ARG A 181 -0.55 14.27 -22.98
C ARG A 181 -0.38 15.58 -22.20
N GLN A 182 -0.28 15.51 -20.87
CA GLN A 182 -0.10 16.64 -19.98
C GLN A 182 1.10 16.41 -19.02
N PRO A 183 2.35 16.36 -19.51
CA PRO A 183 3.51 15.96 -18.71
C PRO A 183 3.75 16.85 -17.48
N ARG A 184 3.42 18.13 -17.55
CA ARG A 184 3.55 19.07 -16.42
C ARG A 184 2.60 18.74 -15.28
N GLU A 185 1.37 18.35 -15.61
CA GLU A 185 0.35 18.04 -14.60
C GLU A 185 0.64 16.69 -13.96
N ALA A 186 0.95 15.67 -14.77
CA ALA A 186 1.37 14.36 -14.28
C ALA A 186 2.60 14.45 -13.35
N ALA A 187 3.63 15.22 -13.74
CA ALA A 187 4.80 15.42 -12.89
C ALA A 187 4.47 16.16 -11.58
N ARG A 188 3.55 17.15 -11.64
CA ARG A 188 3.13 17.92 -10.46
C ARG A 188 2.34 17.10 -9.47
N GLU A 189 1.43 16.28 -9.97
CA GLU A 189 0.67 15.33 -9.16
C GLU A 189 1.61 14.37 -8.43
N LEU A 190 2.54 13.74 -9.15
CA LEU A 190 3.54 12.84 -8.57
C LEU A 190 4.45 13.56 -7.56
N SER A 191 4.91 14.77 -7.88
CA SER A 191 5.74 15.58 -6.98
C SER A 191 4.99 15.91 -5.67
N ASN A 192 3.70 16.28 -5.77
CA ASN A 192 2.87 16.54 -4.60
C ASN A 192 2.69 15.28 -3.74
N ILE A 193 2.46 14.12 -4.35
CA ILE A 193 2.35 12.84 -3.64
C ILE A 193 3.65 12.52 -2.88
N VAL A 194 4.80 12.65 -3.53
CA VAL A 194 6.12 12.39 -2.90
C VAL A 194 6.40 13.38 -1.78
N ARG A 195 6.08 14.66 -1.96
CA ARG A 195 6.25 15.68 -0.92
C ARG A 195 5.34 15.43 0.28
N ALA A 196 4.07 15.13 0.04
CA ALA A 196 3.14 14.75 1.11
C ALA A 196 3.69 13.54 1.89
N TYR A 197 4.15 12.51 1.17
CA TYR A 197 4.76 11.33 1.77
C TYR A 197 6.01 11.64 2.61
N THR A 198 6.96 12.40 2.08
CA THR A 198 8.24 12.71 2.74
C THR A 198 8.12 13.74 3.87
N SER A 199 7.12 14.62 3.81
CA SER A 199 6.81 15.59 4.87
C SER A 199 6.05 14.99 6.05
N SER A 200 5.42 13.83 5.86
CA SER A 200 4.70 13.13 6.93
C SER A 200 5.67 12.36 7.82
N SER A 201 5.56 12.52 9.15
CA SER A 201 6.15 11.54 10.07
C SER A 201 5.52 10.19 9.76
N LEU A 202 6.34 9.16 9.49
CA LEU A 202 5.96 7.82 9.00
C LEU A 202 4.46 7.53 9.15
N PRO A 203 3.68 7.43 8.05
CA PRO A 203 2.23 7.30 8.15
C PRO A 203 1.88 6.04 8.93
N VAL A 204 1.47 6.24 10.19
CA VAL A 204 0.85 5.22 11.01
C VAL A 204 -0.47 4.91 10.31
N PHE A 205 -0.75 3.64 9.98
CA PHE A 205 -1.93 3.24 9.19
C PHE A 205 -3.24 3.80 9.76
N SER A 206 -3.28 3.84 11.09
CA SER A 206 -4.14 4.56 12.01
C SER A 206 -3.31 4.54 13.30
N GLY A 207 -2.93 5.69 13.85
CA GLY A 207 -2.39 5.67 15.21
C GLY A 207 -3.56 5.42 16.15
N PRO A 208 -3.50 4.42 17.07
CA PRO A 208 -4.37 4.54 18.23
C PRO A 208 -4.10 5.93 18.81
N SER A 209 -5.15 6.66 19.21
CA SER A 209 -4.89 7.81 20.08
C SER A 209 -4.19 7.22 21.32
N THR A 210 -2.88 7.37 21.39
CA THR A 210 -2.01 6.78 22.42
C THR A 210 -2.26 7.38 23.80
N ALA A 211 -3.29 8.21 23.94
CA ALA A 211 -3.90 8.58 25.21
C ALA A 211 -4.52 7.34 25.88
N SER A 212 -3.65 6.54 26.52
CA SER A 212 -3.91 5.33 27.30
C SER A 212 -5.23 4.62 26.97
N LEU A 213 -5.20 3.66 26.05
CA LEU A 213 -6.27 2.68 25.89
C LEU A 213 -6.47 1.97 27.24
N LYS A 214 -7.44 2.42 28.03
CA LYS A 214 -7.89 1.74 29.24
C LYS A 214 -9.00 0.78 28.85
N ALA A 215 -9.06 -0.38 29.49
CA ALA A 215 -10.12 -1.38 29.27
C ALA A 215 -11.52 -0.72 29.24
N LEU A 216 -11.83 0.11 30.24
CA LEU A 216 -13.11 0.83 30.32
C LEU A 216 -13.36 1.76 29.13
N GLY A 217 -12.32 2.45 28.64
CA GLY A 217 -12.43 3.35 27.48
C GLY A 217 -12.77 2.58 26.19
N ILE A 218 -12.18 1.39 26.01
CA ILE A 218 -12.49 0.52 24.87
C ILE A 218 -13.94 0.02 24.96
N ILE A 219 -14.38 -0.39 26.15
CA ILE A 219 -15.76 -0.85 26.38
C ILE A 219 -16.77 0.26 26.07
N GLN A 220 -16.52 1.47 26.55
CA GLN A 220 -17.36 2.65 26.26
C GLN A 220 -17.36 2.99 24.77
N ALA A 221 -16.20 2.91 24.11
CA ALA A 221 -16.10 3.12 22.67
C ALA A 221 -16.89 2.05 21.89
N ALA A 222 -16.81 0.78 22.28
CA ALA A 222 -17.58 -0.29 21.64
C ALA A 222 -19.09 -0.07 21.75
N ALA A 223 -19.57 0.35 22.93
CA ALA A 223 -20.96 0.70 23.15
C ALA A 223 -21.41 1.89 22.27
N GLY A 224 -20.58 2.94 22.19
CA GLY A 224 -20.83 4.10 21.34
C GLY A 224 -20.81 3.77 19.84
N LEU A 225 -19.89 2.91 19.39
CA LEU A 225 -19.83 2.45 18.01
C LEU A 225 -21.06 1.61 17.66
N LEU A 226 -21.55 0.73 18.54
CA LEU A 226 -22.80 0.00 18.31
C LEU A 226 -24.00 0.93 18.11
N ALA A 227 -24.12 1.98 18.92
CA ALA A 227 -25.16 3.00 18.74
C ALA A 227 -25.01 3.69 17.38
N LYS A 228 -23.78 4.06 16.99
CA LYS A 228 -23.51 4.70 15.70
C LYS A 228 -23.83 3.80 14.51
N ILE A 229 -23.55 2.50 14.59
CA ILE A 229 -23.90 1.52 13.55
C ILE A 229 -25.41 1.56 13.29
N ARG A 230 -26.23 1.49 14.35
CA ARG A 230 -27.69 1.48 14.25
C ARG A 230 -28.28 2.80 13.79
N GLU A 231 -27.63 3.91 14.08
CA GLU A 231 -28.01 5.24 13.60
C GLU A 231 -27.70 5.41 12.10
N ALA A 232 -26.50 5.00 11.67
CA ALA A 232 -25.98 5.32 10.35
C ALA A 232 -26.26 4.25 9.28
N GLY A 233 -26.46 2.98 9.68
CA GLY A 233 -26.69 1.86 8.78
C GLY A 233 -25.61 1.68 7.70
N PRO A 234 -24.30 1.62 8.04
CA PRO A 234 -23.23 1.64 7.05
C PRO A 234 -23.31 0.46 6.07
N LEU A 235 -22.88 0.69 4.83
CA LEU A 235 -22.82 -0.35 3.81
C LEU A 235 -21.56 -1.22 4.02
N ILE A 236 -21.73 -2.53 4.13
CA ILE A 236 -20.62 -3.48 4.26
C ILE A 236 -20.55 -4.31 2.99
N HIS A 237 -19.58 -3.99 2.15
CA HIS A 237 -19.29 -4.74 0.94
C HIS A 237 -18.42 -5.94 1.28
N GLN A 238 -18.91 -7.14 0.94
CA GLN A 238 -18.29 -8.39 1.36
C GLN A 238 -17.99 -9.23 0.13
N ILE A 239 -16.70 -9.49 -0.10
CA ILE A 239 -16.22 -10.51 -1.03
C ILE A 239 -15.81 -11.70 -0.19
N THR A 240 -16.75 -12.62 -0.01
CA THR A 240 -16.61 -13.80 0.86
C THR A 240 -16.93 -15.08 0.11
N ASN A 241 -16.75 -16.20 0.79
CA ASN A 241 -17.02 -17.53 0.25
C ASN A 241 -18.48 -17.92 0.35
N THR A 242 -18.92 -18.79 -0.55
CA THR A 242 -20.32 -19.22 -0.68
C THR A 242 -20.90 -19.89 0.56
N VAL A 243 -20.06 -20.46 1.43
CA VAL A 243 -20.51 -21.15 2.65
C VAL A 243 -21.04 -20.16 3.69
N VAL A 244 -20.46 -18.95 3.77
CA VAL A 244 -20.75 -17.99 4.84
C VAL A 244 -21.48 -16.73 4.37
N VAL A 245 -21.81 -16.60 3.08
CA VAL A 245 -22.52 -15.42 2.54
C VAL A 245 -23.77 -15.09 3.35
N ASN A 246 -24.65 -16.09 3.56
CA ASN A 246 -25.92 -15.88 4.27
C ASN A 246 -25.71 -15.51 5.74
N GLN A 247 -24.75 -16.16 6.41
CA GLN A 247 -24.43 -15.86 7.80
C GLN A 247 -23.88 -14.44 7.94
N SER A 248 -23.00 -14.04 7.04
CA SER A 248 -22.38 -12.71 7.06
C SER A 248 -23.40 -11.62 6.75
N ALA A 249 -24.32 -11.85 5.80
CA ALA A 249 -25.43 -10.94 5.55
C ALA A 249 -26.34 -10.78 6.78
N ASN A 250 -26.75 -11.88 7.41
CA ASN A 250 -27.62 -11.84 8.59
C ASN A 250 -26.97 -11.15 9.78
N VAL A 251 -25.68 -11.40 10.04
CA VAL A 251 -24.93 -10.72 11.10
C VAL A 251 -24.82 -9.22 10.83
N THR A 252 -24.59 -8.82 9.57
CA THR A 252 -24.53 -7.41 9.18
C THR A 252 -25.86 -6.71 9.47
N LEU A 253 -26.97 -7.33 9.08
CA LEU A 253 -28.32 -6.83 9.34
C LEU A 253 -28.63 -6.80 10.84
N ALA A 254 -28.27 -7.84 11.58
CA ALA A 254 -28.50 -7.94 13.02
C ALA A 254 -27.76 -6.83 13.80
N LEU A 255 -26.55 -6.46 13.38
CA LEU A 255 -25.83 -5.33 13.96
C LEU A 255 -26.44 -3.96 13.60
N GLY A 256 -27.32 -3.89 12.60
CA GLY A 256 -27.95 -2.66 12.13
C GLY A 256 -27.28 -2.04 10.90
N ALA A 257 -26.44 -2.78 10.19
CA ALA A 257 -25.76 -2.36 8.96
C ALA A 257 -26.39 -2.99 7.71
N SER A 258 -25.94 -2.56 6.52
CA SER A 258 -26.48 -3.04 5.24
C SER A 258 -25.44 -3.89 4.48
N PRO A 259 -25.68 -5.18 4.20
CA PRO A 259 -24.74 -6.01 3.45
C PRO A 259 -24.88 -5.87 1.94
N ILE A 260 -23.77 -5.97 1.20
CA ILE A 260 -23.75 -6.20 -0.25
C ILE A 260 -22.67 -7.21 -0.64
N MET A 261 -23.01 -8.12 -1.55
CA MET A 261 -22.19 -9.29 -1.94
C MET A 261 -21.76 -9.21 -3.42
N ALA A 262 -21.29 -8.04 -3.86
CA ALA A 262 -20.89 -7.81 -5.25
C ALA A 262 -19.45 -8.27 -5.52
N THR A 263 -19.19 -8.85 -6.69
CA THR A 263 -17.85 -9.32 -7.08
C THR A 263 -17.39 -8.78 -8.43
N ALA A 264 -18.26 -8.16 -9.23
CA ALA A 264 -17.93 -7.68 -10.56
C ALA A 264 -17.07 -6.40 -10.50
N ALA A 265 -15.89 -6.42 -11.13
CA ALA A 265 -14.95 -5.28 -11.14
C ALA A 265 -15.59 -3.96 -11.61
N SER A 266 -16.56 -4.03 -12.54
CA SER A 266 -17.27 -2.87 -13.09
C SER A 266 -18.12 -2.10 -12.08
N GLU A 267 -18.47 -2.70 -10.94
CA GLU A 267 -19.34 -2.08 -9.92
C GLU A 267 -18.52 -1.43 -8.78
N MET A 268 -17.21 -1.71 -8.70
CA MET A 268 -16.37 -1.41 -7.53
C MET A 268 -16.19 0.09 -7.29
N GLU A 269 -16.11 0.88 -8.35
CA GLU A 269 -16.02 2.34 -8.24
C GLU A 269 -17.31 2.90 -7.60
N ASP A 270 -18.48 2.45 -8.05
CA ASP A 270 -19.77 2.94 -7.57
C ASP A 270 -20.00 2.54 -6.12
N LEU A 271 -19.70 1.29 -5.75
CA LEU A 271 -19.82 0.81 -4.38
C LEU A 271 -18.91 1.56 -3.43
N SER A 272 -17.70 1.94 -3.87
CA SER A 272 -16.75 2.68 -3.02
C SER A 272 -17.23 4.09 -2.62
N LYS A 273 -18.19 4.67 -3.36
CA LYS A 273 -18.70 6.03 -3.10
C LYS A 273 -19.57 6.09 -1.84
N VAL A 274 -20.12 4.97 -1.41
CA VAL A 274 -20.94 4.88 -0.19
C VAL A 274 -20.03 4.74 1.03
N SER A 275 -20.37 5.43 2.13
CA SER A 275 -19.64 5.27 3.39
C SER A 275 -19.87 3.87 3.96
N GLY A 276 -18.78 3.19 4.32
CA GLY A 276 -18.86 1.78 4.62
C GLY A 276 -17.50 1.13 4.86
N ALA A 277 -17.46 -0.19 4.73
CA ALA A 277 -16.24 -0.98 4.80
C ALA A 277 -16.24 -2.09 3.72
N LEU A 278 -15.05 -2.52 3.34
CA LEU A 278 -14.84 -3.71 2.50
C LEU A 278 -14.30 -4.86 3.36
N LEU A 279 -14.98 -6.00 3.36
CA LEU A 279 -14.49 -7.26 3.91
C LEU A 279 -14.10 -8.19 2.77
N ILE A 280 -12.83 -8.60 2.73
CA ILE A 280 -12.33 -9.63 1.83
C ILE A 280 -11.98 -10.86 2.67
N ASN A 281 -12.72 -11.96 2.47
CA ASN A 281 -12.50 -13.22 3.18
C ASN A 281 -12.07 -14.33 2.21
N PHE A 282 -10.89 -14.91 2.46
CA PHE A 282 -10.27 -15.97 1.68
C PHE A 282 -10.92 -17.35 1.90
N GLY A 283 -12.24 -17.52 1.88
CA GLY A 283 -12.77 -18.89 1.87
C GLY A 283 -12.66 -19.53 0.47
N THR A 284 -13.18 -18.85 -0.54
CA THR A 284 -13.09 -19.22 -1.96
C THR A 284 -12.51 -18.03 -2.71
N ILE A 285 -11.28 -18.18 -3.21
CA ILE A 285 -10.66 -17.15 -4.05
C ILE A 285 -11.38 -17.18 -5.40
N GLY A 286 -12.42 -16.36 -5.53
CA GLY A 286 -13.23 -16.20 -6.72
C GLY A 286 -12.59 -15.27 -7.74
N ASP A 287 -13.35 -14.30 -8.26
CA ASP A 287 -12.86 -13.33 -9.23
C ASP A 287 -11.82 -12.38 -8.60
N LYS A 288 -10.54 -12.66 -8.89
CA LYS A 288 -9.41 -11.84 -8.45
C LYS A 288 -9.50 -10.40 -8.97
N SER A 289 -10.06 -10.18 -10.16
CA SER A 289 -10.15 -8.84 -10.74
C SER A 289 -11.07 -7.94 -9.93
N GLY A 290 -12.23 -8.46 -9.50
CA GLY A 290 -13.14 -7.79 -8.57
C GLY A 290 -12.48 -7.41 -7.25
N ILE A 291 -11.71 -8.33 -6.63
CA ILE A 291 -11.03 -8.08 -5.35
C ILE A 291 -9.95 -6.99 -5.49
N LEU A 292 -9.21 -7.00 -6.60
CA LEU A 292 -8.18 -6.00 -6.89
C LEU A 292 -8.79 -4.60 -7.04
N GLU A 293 -9.86 -4.48 -7.82
CA GLU A 293 -10.54 -3.19 -8.05
C GLU A 293 -11.27 -2.70 -6.79
N ALA A 294 -11.93 -3.59 -6.04
CA ALA A 294 -12.60 -3.25 -4.79
C ALA A 294 -11.64 -2.56 -3.81
N GLY A 295 -10.49 -3.19 -3.53
CA GLY A 295 -9.51 -2.65 -2.59
C GLY A 295 -8.92 -1.31 -3.04
N ARG A 296 -8.68 -1.12 -4.34
CA ARG A 296 -8.16 0.13 -4.91
C ARG A 296 -9.14 1.29 -4.71
N TRP A 297 -10.40 1.10 -5.11
CA TRP A 297 -11.41 2.14 -5.01
C TRP A 297 -11.76 2.48 -3.55
N VAL A 298 -11.83 1.47 -2.69
CA VAL A 298 -12.08 1.66 -1.25
C VAL A 298 -10.93 2.43 -0.57
N ASN A 299 -9.67 2.10 -0.88
CA ASN A 299 -8.52 2.89 -0.43
C ASN A 299 -8.54 4.33 -0.95
N ALA A 300 -8.86 4.54 -2.23
CA ALA A 300 -8.98 5.88 -2.82
C ALA A 300 -10.04 6.75 -2.13
N ARG A 301 -11.09 6.12 -1.57
CA ARG A 301 -12.16 6.77 -0.80
C ARG A 301 -11.91 6.83 0.69
N ARG A 302 -10.76 6.34 1.17
CA ARG A 302 -10.39 6.29 2.59
C ARG A 302 -11.39 5.52 3.45
N ASN A 303 -12.03 4.52 2.85
CA ASN A 303 -12.87 3.56 3.55
C ASN A 303 -12.00 2.37 4.03
N PRO A 304 -12.35 1.75 5.17
CA PRO A 304 -11.57 0.64 5.71
C PRO A 304 -11.67 -0.65 4.89
N VAL A 305 -10.54 -1.33 4.78
CA VAL A 305 -10.44 -2.68 4.18
C VAL A 305 -10.07 -3.68 5.27
N ILE A 306 -10.95 -4.64 5.52
CA ILE A 306 -10.73 -5.75 6.45
C ILE A 306 -10.36 -6.95 5.59
N PHE A 307 -9.16 -7.47 5.81
CA PHE A 307 -8.63 -8.61 5.08
C PHE A 307 -8.53 -9.83 5.99
N ASP A 308 -9.21 -10.91 5.62
CA ASP A 308 -9.22 -12.19 6.32
C ASP A 308 -8.61 -13.26 5.41
N PRO A 309 -7.26 -13.41 5.40
CA PRO A 309 -6.54 -14.39 4.58
C PRO A 309 -6.65 -15.82 5.14
N VAL A 310 -7.87 -16.32 5.29
CA VAL A 310 -8.22 -17.71 5.64
C VAL A 310 -7.36 -18.72 4.88
N ALA A 311 -6.80 -19.68 5.61
CA ALA A 311 -5.92 -20.72 5.12
C ALA A 311 -4.75 -20.24 4.23
N VAL A 312 -4.22 -19.00 4.41
CA VAL A 312 -3.14 -18.46 3.54
C VAL A 312 -1.90 -19.35 3.48
N GLY A 313 -1.58 -20.05 4.57
CA GLY A 313 -0.47 -21.00 4.63
C GLY A 313 -0.79 -22.40 4.11
N ALA A 314 -2.05 -22.71 3.80
CA ALA A 314 -2.45 -24.06 3.40
C ALA A 314 -2.04 -24.42 1.97
N THR A 315 -1.96 -23.44 1.07
CA THR A 315 -1.52 -23.68 -0.32
C THR A 315 -0.67 -22.53 -0.85
N LYS A 316 0.25 -22.85 -1.75
CA LYS A 316 1.06 -21.86 -2.47
C LYS A 316 0.20 -20.82 -3.20
N TYR A 317 -0.91 -21.26 -3.83
CA TYR A 317 -1.84 -20.38 -4.52
C TYR A 317 -2.46 -19.32 -3.59
N ARG A 318 -2.88 -19.71 -2.38
CA ARG A 318 -3.44 -18.77 -1.39
C ARG A 318 -2.39 -17.77 -0.91
N PHE A 319 -1.17 -18.25 -0.65
CA PHE A 319 -0.05 -17.40 -0.25
C PHE A 319 0.30 -16.36 -1.33
N GLU A 320 0.50 -16.80 -2.57
CA GLU A 320 0.86 -15.92 -3.70
C GLU A 320 -0.25 -14.91 -4.02
N THR A 321 -1.52 -15.35 -3.99
CA THR A 321 -2.67 -14.45 -4.19
C THR A 321 -2.75 -13.39 -3.09
N SER A 322 -2.55 -13.78 -1.82
CA SER A 322 -2.51 -12.82 -0.70
C SER A 322 -1.44 -11.76 -0.91
N GLN A 323 -0.23 -12.17 -1.32
CA GLN A 323 0.85 -11.24 -1.64
C GLN A 323 0.49 -10.30 -2.79
N GLU A 324 -0.09 -10.82 -3.88
CA GLU A 324 -0.52 -10.02 -5.03
C GLU A 324 -1.53 -8.93 -4.63
N LEU A 325 -2.59 -9.33 -3.91
CA LEU A 325 -3.63 -8.42 -3.44
C LEU A 325 -3.08 -7.34 -2.52
N MET A 326 -2.30 -7.76 -1.53
CA MET A 326 -1.71 -6.85 -0.57
C MET A 326 -0.62 -5.95 -1.19
N ASN A 327 -0.12 -6.26 -2.39
CA ASN A 327 0.76 -5.40 -3.19
C ASN A 327 -0.02 -4.38 -4.04
N ALA A 328 -1.32 -4.60 -4.25
CA ALA A 328 -2.20 -3.75 -5.04
C ALA A 328 -2.94 -2.71 -4.19
N TRP A 329 -3.31 -3.05 -2.95
CA TRP A 329 -4.02 -2.19 -2.01
C TRP A 329 -3.52 -2.42 -0.58
N GLN A 330 -4.00 -1.61 0.36
CA GLN A 330 -3.63 -1.64 1.77
C GLN A 330 -4.83 -2.05 2.64
N ALA A 331 -4.61 -3.06 3.48
CA ALA A 331 -5.57 -3.45 4.52
C ALA A 331 -5.51 -2.46 5.69
N SER A 332 -6.69 -2.10 6.23
CA SER A 332 -6.82 -1.38 7.49
C SER A 332 -6.70 -2.33 8.68
N VAL A 333 -7.27 -3.53 8.57
CA VAL A 333 -7.21 -4.59 9.57
C VAL A 333 -6.95 -5.92 8.86
N ILE A 334 -6.01 -6.71 9.36
CA ILE A 334 -5.79 -8.09 8.92
C ILE A 334 -6.22 -9.03 10.05
N LYS A 335 -7.24 -9.85 9.82
CA LYS A 335 -7.69 -10.86 10.77
C LYS A 335 -7.03 -12.20 10.46
N GLY A 336 -6.32 -12.79 11.41
CA GLY A 336 -5.80 -14.16 11.30
C GLY A 336 -6.36 -15.05 12.40
N ASN A 337 -6.81 -16.25 12.07
CA ASN A 337 -7.22 -17.26 13.06
C ASN A 337 -6.33 -18.51 12.93
N PRO A 338 -5.92 -19.16 14.04
CA PRO A 338 -5.30 -20.48 14.01
C PRO A 338 -6.28 -21.64 13.72
N ALA A 339 -7.60 -21.44 13.90
CA ALA A 339 -8.62 -22.48 13.74
C ALA A 339 -9.92 -21.93 13.11
N GLU A 340 -10.42 -22.64 12.10
CA GLU A 340 -11.49 -22.25 11.18
C GLU A 340 -12.83 -22.94 11.50
N ILE A 341 -13.39 -22.71 12.69
CA ILE A 341 -14.76 -23.17 13.00
C ILE A 341 -15.71 -21.98 12.87
N GLY A 342 -16.49 -21.93 11.78
CA GLY A 342 -17.73 -21.14 11.54
C GLY A 342 -17.83 -19.69 12.04
N SER A 343 -17.68 -19.48 13.36
CA SER A 343 -17.58 -18.20 14.07
C SER A 343 -16.53 -17.22 13.52
N GLY A 344 -15.43 -17.72 12.94
CA GLY A 344 -14.35 -16.86 12.43
C GLY A 344 -14.77 -15.89 11.33
N CYS A 345 -15.72 -16.27 10.47
CA CYS A 345 -16.25 -15.40 9.41
C CYS A 345 -17.23 -14.36 9.94
N ILE A 346 -18.02 -14.72 10.97
CA ILE A 346 -18.92 -13.82 11.69
C ILE A 346 -18.11 -12.72 12.39
N VAL A 347 -16.98 -13.07 13.01
CA VAL A 347 -16.07 -12.08 13.62
C VAL A 347 -15.53 -11.10 12.56
N GLY A 348 -15.09 -11.59 11.40
CA GLY A 348 -14.64 -10.71 10.30
C GLY A 348 -15.72 -9.72 9.84
N THR A 349 -16.97 -10.18 9.77
CA THR A 349 -18.15 -9.34 9.47
C THR A 349 -18.35 -8.25 10.52
N SER A 350 -18.36 -8.64 11.80
CA SER A 350 -18.52 -7.68 12.90
C SER A 350 -17.38 -6.65 12.92
N VAL A 351 -16.13 -7.09 12.76
CA VAL A 351 -14.98 -6.18 12.66
C VAL A 351 -15.16 -5.18 11.53
N ALA A 352 -15.62 -5.60 10.35
CA ALA A 352 -15.89 -4.69 9.24
C ALA A 352 -16.98 -3.65 9.57
N VAL A 353 -18.07 -4.08 10.21
CA VAL A 353 -19.17 -3.19 10.65
C VAL A 353 -18.67 -2.14 11.64
N PHE A 354 -17.93 -2.55 12.67
CA PHE A 354 -17.42 -1.63 13.69
C PHE A 354 -16.30 -0.73 13.17
N CYS A 355 -15.44 -1.20 12.26
CA CYS A 355 -14.47 -0.34 11.57
C CYS A 355 -15.15 0.70 10.68
N ALA A 356 -16.26 0.35 10.00
CA ALA A 356 -17.05 1.33 9.25
C ALA A 356 -17.56 2.45 10.16
N ALA A 357 -18.10 2.09 11.33
CA ALA A 357 -18.57 3.08 12.30
C ALA A 357 -17.42 3.91 12.90
N ALA A 358 -16.28 3.29 13.20
CA ALA A 358 -15.09 4.00 13.66
C ALA A 358 -14.62 5.03 12.62
N ASN A 359 -14.66 4.67 11.33
CA ASN A 359 -14.32 5.58 10.24
C ASN A 359 -15.31 6.75 10.10
N LEU A 360 -16.60 6.52 10.39
CA LEU A 360 -17.66 7.54 10.35
C LEU A 360 -17.52 8.58 11.47
N VAL A 361 -17.05 8.18 12.65
CA VAL A 361 -16.84 9.09 13.80
C VAL A 361 -15.48 9.76 13.81
N GLY A 362 -14.56 9.32 12.95
CA GLY A 362 -13.23 9.89 12.82
C GLY A 362 -13.23 11.31 12.25
N GLU A 363 -12.38 12.18 12.80
CA GLU A 363 -12.23 13.56 12.33
C GLU A 363 -11.53 13.64 10.96
N ASN A 364 -11.90 14.65 10.16
CA ASN A 364 -11.36 14.84 8.81
C ASN A 364 -9.92 15.36 8.76
N ASP A 365 -9.36 15.84 9.88
CA ASP A 365 -8.02 16.47 9.96
C ASP A 365 -6.87 15.48 9.76
N ALA A 366 -7.20 14.21 9.59
CA ALA A 366 -6.30 13.11 9.33
C ALA A 366 -5.82 13.03 7.86
N GLU A 367 -5.43 14.11 7.16
CA GLU A 367 -4.84 14.01 5.79
C GLU A 367 -3.63 13.04 5.73
N GLN A 368 -3.04 12.74 6.89
CA GLN A 368 -1.89 11.86 7.05
C GLN A 368 -2.25 10.35 7.13
N TYR A 369 -3.53 9.98 7.28
CA TYR A 369 -3.96 8.60 7.54
C TYR A 369 -4.78 8.00 6.39
N LEU A 370 -4.65 6.69 6.16
CA LEU A 370 -5.39 6.01 5.09
C LEU A 370 -6.90 6.01 5.34
N VAL A 371 -7.30 6.00 6.60
CA VAL A 371 -8.69 6.01 7.10
C VAL A 371 -8.83 7.06 8.20
N LYS A 372 -10.05 7.50 8.51
CA LYS A 372 -10.30 8.66 9.40
C LYS A 372 -10.45 8.30 10.88
N GLY A 373 -10.77 7.03 11.19
CA GLY A 373 -11.05 6.57 12.56
C GLY A 373 -10.00 5.63 13.14
N ASP A 374 -10.15 5.32 14.43
CA ASP A 374 -9.34 4.33 15.14
C ASP A 374 -9.79 2.91 14.77
N MET A 375 -9.06 2.29 13.83
CA MET A 375 -9.36 0.93 13.36
C MET A 375 -9.05 -0.13 14.40
N PHE A 376 -8.14 0.13 15.34
CA PHE A 376 -7.85 -0.80 16.42
C PHE A 376 -9.05 -0.89 17.37
N VAL A 377 -9.58 0.26 17.79
CA VAL A 377 -10.81 0.32 18.59
C VAL A 377 -11.98 -0.30 17.83
N GLY A 378 -12.14 0.02 16.54
CA GLY A 378 -13.16 -0.62 15.69
C GLY A 378 -13.05 -2.16 15.67
N ALA A 379 -11.84 -2.69 15.47
CA ALA A 379 -11.62 -4.13 15.41
C ALA A 379 -11.89 -4.82 16.75
N ILE A 380 -11.36 -4.29 17.86
CA ILE A 380 -11.59 -4.85 19.19
C ILE A 380 -13.07 -4.76 19.57
N SER A 381 -13.75 -3.66 19.23
CA SER A 381 -15.19 -3.50 19.48
C SER A 381 -16.02 -4.55 18.74
N GLY A 382 -15.69 -4.82 17.48
CA GLY A 382 -16.35 -5.86 16.69
C GLY A 382 -16.14 -7.27 17.26
N ILE A 383 -14.94 -7.57 17.76
CA ILE A 383 -14.65 -8.84 18.45
C ILE A 383 -15.47 -8.93 19.74
N LEU A 384 -15.42 -7.88 20.57
CA LEU A 384 -16.09 -7.83 21.87
C LEU A 384 -17.61 -8.01 21.74
N ALA A 385 -18.24 -7.35 20.77
CA ALA A 385 -19.67 -7.47 20.52
C ALA A 385 -20.07 -8.92 20.19
N ILE A 386 -19.28 -9.62 19.37
CA ILE A 386 -19.53 -11.03 19.05
C ILE A 386 -19.29 -11.92 20.25
N THR A 387 -18.25 -11.67 21.06
CA THR A 387 -17.99 -12.43 22.28
C THR A 387 -19.16 -12.33 23.26
N VAL A 388 -19.63 -11.11 23.56
CA VAL A 388 -20.76 -10.88 24.47
C VAL A 388 -22.03 -11.56 23.93
N ALA A 389 -22.35 -11.38 22.64
CA ALA A 389 -23.52 -12.04 22.04
C ALA A 389 -23.40 -13.58 22.06
N SER A 390 -22.20 -14.12 21.86
CA SER A 390 -21.95 -15.57 21.92
C SER A 390 -22.14 -16.15 23.31
N GLU A 391 -21.68 -15.45 24.34
CA GLU A 391 -21.91 -15.85 25.73
C GLU A 391 -23.40 -15.84 26.09
N LEU A 392 -24.12 -14.80 25.70
CA LEU A 392 -25.57 -14.72 25.89
C LEU A 392 -26.28 -15.88 25.18
N ALA A 393 -25.93 -16.14 23.91
CA ALA A 393 -26.53 -17.22 23.13
C ALA A 393 -26.25 -18.59 23.76
N ALA A 394 -25.02 -18.83 24.23
CA ALA A 394 -24.63 -20.09 24.86
C ALA A 394 -25.41 -20.39 26.14
N THR A 395 -25.91 -19.36 26.84
CA THR A 395 -26.71 -19.53 28.06
C THR A 395 -28.19 -19.78 27.81
N ARG A 396 -28.68 -19.67 26.57
CA ARG A 396 -30.11 -19.88 26.28
C ARG A 396 -30.50 -21.35 26.40
N GLU A 397 -31.65 -21.62 27.00
CA GLU A 397 -32.14 -22.99 27.23
C GLU A 397 -32.41 -23.76 25.94
N ASP A 398 -32.76 -23.08 24.85
CA ASP A 398 -33.05 -23.65 23.53
C ASP A 398 -31.77 -24.00 22.73
N VAL A 399 -30.59 -23.59 23.20
CA VAL A 399 -29.31 -23.96 22.60
C VAL A 399 -28.86 -25.34 23.11
N LYS A 400 -28.81 -26.30 22.19
CA LYS A 400 -28.46 -27.71 22.44
C LYS A 400 -27.25 -28.20 21.64
N GLY A 401 -26.72 -27.37 20.75
CA GLY A 401 -25.58 -27.69 19.89
C GLY A 401 -25.33 -26.61 18.84
N SER A 402 -24.37 -26.84 17.94
CA SER A 402 -23.95 -25.85 16.94
C SER A 402 -25.07 -25.38 16.01
N GLY A 403 -26.01 -26.27 15.66
CA GLY A 403 -27.14 -25.95 14.79
C GLY A 403 -28.15 -24.99 15.42
N THR A 404 -28.39 -25.08 16.73
CA THR A 404 -29.28 -24.17 17.48
C THR A 404 -28.55 -22.96 18.01
N PHE A 405 -27.23 -23.06 18.23
CA PHE A 405 -26.39 -21.95 18.64
C PHE A 405 -26.32 -20.83 17.59
N LEU A 406 -26.18 -21.16 16.31
CA LEU A 406 -26.01 -20.13 15.28
C LEU A 406 -27.24 -19.20 15.14
N PRO A 407 -28.49 -19.70 15.03
CA PRO A 407 -29.67 -18.85 15.08
C PRO A 407 -29.73 -18.01 16.37
N ALA A 408 -29.48 -18.65 17.52
CA ALA A 408 -29.46 -17.95 18.81
C ALA A 408 -28.41 -16.84 18.87
N LEU A 409 -27.22 -17.04 18.29
CA LEU A 409 -26.19 -16.02 18.17
C LEU A 409 -26.67 -14.83 17.33
N ILE A 410 -27.32 -15.07 16.20
CA ILE A 410 -27.84 -14.00 15.35
C ILE A 410 -28.91 -13.19 16.10
N ASP A 411 -29.80 -13.87 16.84
CA ASP A 411 -30.79 -13.21 17.69
C ASP A 411 -30.13 -12.36 18.79
N GLU A 412 -29.09 -12.87 19.46
CA GLU A 412 -28.40 -12.12 20.51
C GLU A 412 -27.58 -10.95 19.96
N ILE A 413 -27.06 -11.06 18.74
CA ILE A 413 -26.44 -9.91 18.04
C ILE A 413 -27.50 -8.83 17.77
N TYR A 414 -28.67 -9.22 17.28
CA TYR A 414 -29.78 -8.30 17.05
C TYR A 414 -30.25 -7.63 18.36
N ASN A 415 -30.35 -8.41 19.44
CA ASN A 415 -30.78 -7.94 20.75
C ASN A 415 -29.65 -7.31 21.58
N LEU A 416 -28.43 -7.19 21.05
CA LEU A 416 -27.33 -6.55 21.75
C LEU A 416 -27.65 -5.08 21.99
N THR A 417 -27.22 -4.50 23.10
CA THR A 417 -27.39 -3.07 23.38
C THR A 417 -26.07 -2.48 23.88
N PRO A 418 -25.87 -1.15 23.79
CA PRO A 418 -24.72 -0.49 24.39
C PRO A 418 -24.54 -0.86 25.88
N GLU A 419 -25.64 -0.95 26.64
CA GLU A 419 -25.65 -1.32 28.05
C GLU A 419 -25.20 -2.77 28.24
N LYS A 420 -25.71 -3.72 27.44
CA LYS A 420 -25.26 -5.11 27.48
C LYS A 420 -23.75 -5.25 27.21
N ILE A 421 -23.20 -4.44 26.29
CA ILE A 421 -21.74 -4.41 26.06
C ILE A 421 -21.04 -3.90 27.32
N ILE A 422 -21.47 -2.78 27.89
CA ILE A 422 -20.84 -2.20 29.09
C ILE A 422 -20.84 -3.17 30.27
N ASP A 423 -21.97 -3.86 30.50
CA ASP A 423 -22.16 -4.71 31.66
C ASP A 423 -21.43 -6.07 31.56
N ARG A 424 -21.25 -6.59 30.34
CA ARG A 424 -20.72 -7.95 30.11
C ARG A 424 -19.28 -7.96 29.60
N ALA A 425 -18.84 -6.89 28.94
CA ALA A 425 -17.52 -6.85 28.33
C ALA A 425 -16.40 -6.95 29.37
N GLN A 426 -15.42 -7.82 29.09
CA GLN A 426 -14.20 -7.92 29.87
C GLN A 426 -12.99 -7.76 28.95
N ILE A 427 -12.08 -6.86 29.33
CA ILE A 427 -10.83 -6.61 28.61
C ILE A 427 -9.70 -6.61 29.63
N GLU A 428 -8.73 -7.49 29.41
CA GLU A 428 -7.45 -7.51 30.12
C GLU A 428 -6.38 -6.95 29.19
N LEU A 429 -5.58 -6.00 29.70
CA LEU A 429 -4.46 -5.41 28.96
C LEU A 429 -3.18 -6.09 29.43
N HIS A 430 -2.49 -6.76 28.51
CA HIS A 430 -1.16 -7.31 28.78
C HIS A 430 -0.09 -6.26 28.42
N PRO A 431 0.95 -6.09 29.26
CA PRO A 431 1.99 -5.09 29.10
C PRO A 431 2.93 -5.35 27.90
#